data_AF-A0A4P9W5C3-F1
#
_entry.id   AF-A0A4P9W5C3-F1
#
_cell.length_a   1.000
_cell.length_b   1.000
_cell.length_c   1.000
_cell.angle_alpha   90.00
_cell.angle_beta   90.00
_cell.angle_gamma   90.00
#
_symmetry.space_group_name_H-M   'P 1'
#
loop_
_entity.id
_entity.type
_entity.pdbx_description
1 polymer ?
#
loop_
_entity_poly.entity_id
_entity_poly.type
_entity_poly.pdbx_seq_one_letter_code
_entity_poly.pdbx_strand_id
1 'polypeptide(L)'
;MAAAGASKKYSGLLKVAEAVPERLCAESVTKTLRAVTLPPQEKLAFARRIWTSKDLYVPAKDELLLDWLASALLKSIPKIPRASSTSLGEDPWLSLDHWGFFELLLTHFSAKRALSTAAGPLAPRAHSSAPTLKTPLVPIFSGLLGALARDPFTSSNTRKWVDLVRVASKCLVILLTDLTDVLRPSIENHMTLCGDALGALLRLLRAPGGNSEELSESLGTIAYRILRIYHTAMTMYPNQKKIFSFTVSKLVHPLLVLDPLVAAKAGSISTTVRADLQSITKDLLEHGLFHHEHDAEFVAVLQHVPQKAAAPGAAKAKDVILSYPHQLFDEIAKITKAGAPVEEVHLVAVSLPTLLEHFISARAKNTRATPASPTFSPEFAFYLRLHHIAEDYLNQLLTSPSPALKDFLRLAVDLLRILQIHDVYRATNDQVSIMQLEFLKALNRTFVDIAKAIPGHNWGAMAFHFVDKPPTETRDEAILLTRDLLKTFTRSRQLDILLESFLEAVRGSSVLVNADSSDFSTVLTDACLS
;
A
#
# COMPACT_ATOMS: atom_id res chain seq x y z
N MET A 1 -27.12 -2.27 51.18
CA MET A 1 -26.45 -1.43 52.21
C MET A 1 -24.91 -1.48 52.17
N ALA A 2 -24.26 -1.80 51.04
CA ALA A 2 -22.79 -1.81 50.90
C ALA A 2 -22.22 -0.65 50.04
N ALA A 3 -23.04 0.30 49.59
CA ALA A 3 -22.62 1.40 48.72
C ALA A 3 -22.28 2.71 49.46
N ALA A 4 -22.64 2.85 50.75
CA ALA A 4 -22.41 4.08 51.52
C ALA A 4 -21.04 4.14 52.22
N GLY A 5 -20.30 3.03 52.28
CA GLY A 5 -18.99 2.94 52.96
C GLY A 5 -17.79 3.37 52.12
N ALA A 6 -17.92 3.40 50.79
CA ALA A 6 -16.83 3.81 49.90
C ALA A 6 -16.65 5.33 49.85
N SER A 7 -17.75 6.10 49.89
CA SER A 7 -17.75 7.57 49.73
C SER A 7 -16.94 8.32 50.81
N LYS A 8 -16.92 7.84 52.06
CA LYS A 8 -16.15 8.48 53.15
C LYS A 8 -14.63 8.31 53.02
N LYS A 9 -14.14 7.22 52.41
CA LYS A 9 -12.70 6.99 52.21
C LYS A 9 -12.10 7.83 51.06
N TYR A 10 -12.91 8.24 50.09
CA TYR A 10 -12.46 9.10 48.98
C TYR A 10 -12.45 10.60 49.33
N SER A 11 -13.31 11.05 50.26
CA SER A 11 -13.29 12.46 50.73
C SER A 11 -12.00 12.84 51.46
N GLY A 12 -11.32 11.86 52.07
CA GLY A 12 -10.02 12.07 52.73
C GLY A 12 -8.84 12.25 51.77
N LEU A 13 -8.92 11.70 50.54
CA LEU A 13 -7.89 11.86 49.51
C LEU A 13 -8.07 13.17 48.73
N LEU A 14 -9.32 13.63 48.53
CA LEU A 14 -9.59 14.95 47.96
C LEU A 14 -9.15 16.10 48.89
N LYS A 15 -9.26 15.94 50.22
CA LYS A 15 -8.71 16.93 51.17
C LYS A 15 -7.18 17.01 51.20
N VAL A 16 -6.47 16.00 50.69
CA VAL A 16 -5.01 16.04 50.51
C VAL A 16 -4.62 16.77 49.21
N ALA A 17 -5.56 17.02 48.30
CA ALA A 17 -5.32 17.81 47.08
C ALA A 17 -5.44 19.34 47.28
N GLU A 18 -6.07 19.78 48.38
CA GLU A 18 -6.22 21.20 48.75
C GLU A 18 -5.10 21.72 49.66
N ALA A 19 -4.46 20.86 50.46
CA ALA A 19 -3.25 21.20 51.21
C ALA A 19 -2.02 20.65 50.47
N VAL A 20 -1.61 21.32 49.38
CA VAL A 20 -0.38 20.96 48.68
C VAL A 20 0.80 21.50 49.49
N PRO A 21 1.71 20.65 49.99
CA PRO A 21 2.94 21.14 50.61
C PRO A 21 3.71 21.99 49.59
N GLU A 22 4.25 23.13 50.02
CA GLU A 22 4.99 24.11 49.19
C GLU A 22 6.20 23.50 48.43
N ARG A 23 6.53 22.22 48.66
CA ARG A 23 7.50 21.43 47.90
C ARG A 23 6.96 20.03 47.60
N LEU A 24 6.50 19.81 46.38
CA LEU A 24 6.30 18.46 45.85
C LEU A 24 7.62 17.91 45.33
N CYS A 25 8.10 16.79 45.89
CA CYS A 25 9.26 16.09 45.33
C CYS A 25 8.86 15.29 44.08
N ALA A 26 9.80 15.07 43.14
CA ALA A 26 9.56 14.28 41.92
C ALA A 26 9.00 12.87 42.21
N GLU A 27 9.37 12.29 43.34
CA GLU A 27 8.86 11.00 43.81
C GLU A 27 7.35 11.07 44.14
N SER A 28 6.91 12.11 44.84
CA SER A 28 5.49 12.31 45.16
C SER A 28 4.63 12.50 43.92
N VAL A 29 5.12 13.29 42.95
CA VAL A 29 4.47 13.50 41.65
C VAL A 29 4.36 12.17 40.90
N THR A 30 5.46 11.42 40.81
CA THR A 30 5.50 10.11 40.13
C THR A 30 4.56 9.11 40.80
N LYS A 31 4.50 9.09 42.13
CA LYS A 31 3.61 8.21 42.90
C LYS A 31 2.14 8.49 42.60
N THR A 32 1.75 9.77 42.57
CA THR A 32 0.38 10.19 42.24
C THR A 32 0.02 9.82 40.79
N LEU A 33 0.91 10.14 39.84
CA LEU A 33 0.72 9.86 38.42
C LEU A 33 0.69 8.34 38.09
N ARG A 34 1.34 7.51 38.89
CA ARG A 34 1.33 6.04 38.78
C ARG A 34 0.29 5.34 39.67
N ALA A 35 -0.44 6.07 40.51
CA ALA A 35 -1.40 5.48 41.45
C ALA A 35 -2.53 4.77 40.70
N VAL A 36 -2.70 3.47 40.92
CA VAL A 36 -3.76 2.68 40.24
C VAL A 36 -5.17 3.15 40.62
N THR A 37 -5.31 3.70 41.82
CA THR A 37 -6.60 4.12 42.40
C THR A 37 -7.19 5.38 41.79
N LEU A 38 -6.38 6.20 41.11
CA LEU A 38 -6.85 7.45 40.50
C LEU A 38 -7.30 7.22 39.04
N PRO A 39 -8.49 7.68 38.65
CA PRO A 39 -8.95 7.69 37.26
C PRO A 39 -7.97 8.39 36.32
N PRO A 40 -7.87 7.99 35.04
CA PRO A 40 -6.97 8.62 34.06
C PRO A 40 -7.17 10.14 33.93
N GLN A 41 -8.42 10.61 33.92
CA GLN A 41 -8.74 12.03 33.77
C GLN A 41 -8.26 12.87 34.98
N GLU A 42 -8.36 12.33 36.20
CA GLU A 42 -7.84 13.02 37.39
C GLU A 42 -6.31 13.10 37.36
N LYS A 43 -5.63 12.05 36.89
CA LYS A 43 -4.17 12.07 36.69
C LYS A 43 -3.76 13.11 35.67
N LEU A 44 -4.51 13.23 34.56
CA LEU A 44 -4.27 14.24 33.54
C LEU A 44 -4.47 15.66 34.08
N ALA A 45 -5.54 15.90 34.85
CA ALA A 45 -5.79 17.18 35.49
C ALA A 45 -4.65 17.56 36.46
N PHE A 46 -4.18 16.60 37.26
CA PHE A 46 -3.02 16.78 38.14
C PHE A 46 -1.74 17.11 37.36
N ALA A 47 -1.47 16.39 36.26
CA ALA A 47 -0.34 16.65 35.38
C ALA A 47 -0.39 18.06 34.75
N ARG A 48 -1.57 18.49 34.28
CA ARG A 48 -1.79 19.86 33.74
C ARG A 48 -1.58 20.93 34.81
N ARG A 49 -2.00 20.68 36.06
CA ARG A 49 -1.74 21.59 37.19
C ARG A 49 -0.24 21.72 37.47
N ILE A 50 0.51 20.61 37.48
CA ILE A 50 1.97 20.64 37.64
C ILE A 50 2.63 21.38 36.48
N TRP A 51 2.16 21.15 35.25
CA TRP A 51 2.68 21.82 34.06
C TRP A 51 2.54 23.35 34.14
N THR A 52 1.35 23.82 34.50
CA THR A 52 1.00 25.26 34.52
C THR A 52 1.46 26.00 35.77
N SER A 53 1.65 25.29 36.89
CA SER A 53 2.10 25.92 38.14
C SER A 53 3.55 26.39 38.06
N LYS A 54 3.78 27.65 38.44
CA LYS A 54 5.10 28.26 38.63
C LYS A 54 5.65 28.05 40.04
N ASP A 55 4.75 27.79 41.00
CA ASP A 55 5.08 27.68 42.42
C ASP A 55 5.59 26.28 42.80
N LEU A 56 5.40 25.29 41.91
CA LEU A 56 5.84 23.91 42.11
C LEU A 56 7.18 23.66 41.43
N TYR A 57 8.25 23.55 42.22
CA TYR A 57 9.55 23.11 41.74
C TYR A 57 9.65 21.58 41.70
N VAL A 58 9.66 21.01 40.49
CA VAL A 58 9.92 19.59 40.26
C VAL A 58 11.16 19.48 39.37
N PRO A 59 12.26 18.86 39.84
CA PRO A 59 13.42 18.61 38.99
C PRO A 59 13.03 17.81 37.74
N ALA A 60 13.52 18.23 36.56
CA ALA A 60 13.21 17.57 35.28
C ALA A 60 11.68 17.41 35.01
N LYS A 61 10.88 18.40 35.44
CA LYS A 61 9.41 18.40 35.32
C LYS A 61 8.94 18.04 33.92
N ASP A 62 9.53 18.66 32.91
CA ASP A 62 9.12 18.52 31.52
C ASP A 62 9.36 17.09 31.01
N GLU A 63 10.55 16.52 31.27
CA GLU A 63 10.86 15.14 30.87
C GLU A 63 10.03 14.12 31.64
N LEU A 64 9.81 14.35 32.94
CA LEU A 64 8.99 13.49 33.80
C LEU A 64 7.56 13.39 33.28
N LEU A 65 6.95 14.53 32.94
CA LEU A 65 5.57 14.58 32.43
C LEU A 65 5.47 13.94 31.05
N LEU A 66 6.45 14.17 30.17
CA LEU A 66 6.47 13.56 28.84
C LEU A 66 6.62 12.03 28.92
N ASP A 67 7.56 11.51 29.71
CA ASP A 67 7.75 10.06 29.86
C ASP A 67 6.55 9.40 30.55
N TRP A 68 5.95 10.06 31.55
CA TRP A 68 4.72 9.58 32.16
C TRP A 68 3.58 9.50 31.15
N LEU A 69 3.35 10.56 30.37
CA LEU A 69 2.24 10.60 29.42
C LEU A 69 2.43 9.56 28.32
N ALA A 70 3.65 9.45 27.76
CA ALA A 70 3.99 8.40 26.81
C ALA A 70 3.74 7.01 27.39
N SER A 71 4.18 6.76 28.63
CA SER A 71 3.92 5.51 29.34
C SER A 71 2.44 5.25 29.60
N ALA A 72 1.66 6.28 29.91
CA ALA A 72 0.22 6.18 30.16
C ALA A 72 -0.52 5.80 28.87
N LEU A 73 -0.20 6.47 27.76
CA LEU A 73 -0.72 6.14 26.43
C LEU A 73 -0.37 4.69 26.08
N LEU A 74 0.91 4.31 26.14
CA LEU A 74 1.37 2.96 25.77
C LEU A 74 0.73 1.86 26.62
N LYS A 75 0.71 2.01 27.95
CA LYS A 75 0.19 0.98 28.87
C LYS A 75 -1.32 0.81 28.79
N SER A 76 -2.03 1.83 28.31
CA SER A 76 -3.48 1.76 28.12
C SER A 76 -3.91 1.02 26.86
N ILE A 77 -2.98 0.75 25.93
CA ILE A 77 -3.26 -0.03 24.73
C ILE A 77 -3.51 -1.50 25.13
N PRO A 78 -4.66 -2.08 24.78
CA PRO A 78 -4.97 -3.46 25.13
C PRO A 78 -4.01 -4.43 24.42
N LYS A 79 -3.38 -5.33 25.18
CA LYS A 79 -2.48 -6.37 24.65
C LYS A 79 -3.19 -7.38 23.75
N ILE A 80 -4.48 -7.60 23.99
CA ILE A 80 -5.34 -8.48 23.21
C ILE A 80 -6.49 -7.63 22.70
N PRO A 81 -6.75 -7.58 21.38
CA PRO A 81 -7.92 -6.89 20.84
C PRO A 81 -9.18 -7.52 21.45
N ARG A 82 -9.88 -6.78 22.32
CA ARG A 82 -11.17 -7.24 22.86
C ARG A 82 -12.24 -6.98 21.81
N ALA A 83 -13.12 -7.95 21.61
CA ALA A 83 -14.29 -7.82 20.74
C ALA A 83 -15.36 -6.87 21.32
N SER A 84 -15.27 -6.51 22.60
CA SER A 84 -16.17 -5.56 23.26
C SER A 84 -15.64 -4.13 23.14
N SER A 85 -16.48 -3.28 22.57
CA SER A 85 -16.38 -1.82 22.38
C SER A 85 -15.34 -1.13 23.30
N THR A 86 -14.17 -0.80 22.76
CA THR A 86 -13.32 0.22 23.38
C THR A 86 -14.00 1.55 23.11
N SER A 87 -14.61 2.15 24.14
CA SER A 87 -15.35 3.39 23.94
C SER A 87 -14.36 4.54 23.77
N LEU A 88 -14.59 5.37 22.75
CA LEU A 88 -13.69 6.45 22.42
C LEU A 88 -13.78 7.56 23.48
N GLY A 89 -12.66 7.83 24.15
CA GLY A 89 -12.52 8.87 25.18
C GLY A 89 -12.30 8.35 26.61
N GLU A 90 -12.56 7.07 26.89
CA GLU A 90 -12.38 6.49 28.24
C GLU A 90 -10.92 6.19 28.57
N ASP A 91 -10.21 5.54 27.64
CA ASP A 91 -8.80 5.18 27.82
C ASP A 91 -7.86 6.29 27.36
N PRO A 92 -6.71 6.51 28.03
CA PRO A 92 -5.72 7.53 27.64
C PRO A 92 -5.37 7.56 26.16
N TRP A 93 -5.11 6.40 25.56
CA TRP A 93 -4.71 6.29 24.15
C TRP A 93 -5.82 6.60 23.14
N LEU A 94 -7.08 6.63 23.56
CA LEU A 94 -8.24 7.07 22.76
C LEU A 94 -8.84 8.40 23.24
N SER A 95 -8.18 9.08 24.17
CA SER A 95 -8.66 10.32 24.78
C SER A 95 -8.04 11.53 24.10
N LEU A 96 -8.88 12.36 23.47
CA LEU A 96 -8.43 13.60 22.82
C LEU A 96 -7.67 14.51 23.79
N ASP A 97 -8.08 14.56 25.06
CA ASP A 97 -7.43 15.37 26.09
C ASP A 97 -5.98 14.95 26.41
N HIS A 98 -5.73 13.64 26.40
CA HIS A 98 -4.38 13.11 26.62
C HIS A 98 -3.48 13.41 25.42
N TRP A 99 -4.00 13.22 24.21
CA TRP A 99 -3.30 13.57 22.97
C TRP A 99 -3.04 15.07 22.84
N GLY A 100 -4.00 15.92 23.22
CA GLY A 100 -3.81 17.37 23.22
C GLY A 100 -2.76 17.82 24.25
N PHE A 101 -2.69 17.16 25.41
CA PHE A 101 -1.59 17.40 26.35
C PHE A 101 -0.25 16.88 25.83
N PHE A 102 -0.26 15.79 25.06
CA PHE A 102 0.95 15.28 24.39
C PHE A 102 1.46 16.25 23.32
N GLU A 103 0.57 16.80 22.49
CA GLU A 103 0.88 17.85 21.50
C GLU A 103 1.52 19.06 22.19
N LEU A 104 0.95 19.51 23.31
CA LEU A 104 1.47 20.64 24.09
C LEU A 104 2.91 20.41 24.55
N LEU A 105 3.18 19.24 25.15
CA LEU A 105 4.52 18.90 25.64
C LEU A 105 5.53 18.77 24.49
N LEU A 106 5.16 18.10 23.39
CA LEU A 106 6.03 17.95 22.23
C LEU A 106 6.35 19.31 21.57
N THR A 107 5.37 20.20 21.46
CA THR A 107 5.56 21.55 20.92
C THR A 107 6.52 22.36 21.78
N HIS A 108 6.43 22.25 23.10
CA HIS A 108 7.39 22.89 24.02
C HIS A 108 8.82 22.40 23.79
N PHE A 109 9.03 21.08 23.65
CA PHE A 109 10.35 20.52 23.38
C PHE A 109 10.89 20.90 21.99
N SER A 110 10.03 20.95 20.97
CA SER A 110 10.41 21.46 19.64
C SER A 110 10.86 22.93 19.70
N ALA A 111 10.08 23.80 20.37
CA ALA A 111 10.44 25.21 20.54
C ALA A 111 11.75 25.38 21.32
N LYS A 112 11.96 24.63 22.41
CA LYS A 112 13.21 24.63 23.18
C LYS A 112 14.41 24.22 22.32
N ARG A 113 14.23 23.23 21.44
CA ARG A 113 15.28 22.80 20.49
C ARG A 113 15.60 23.90 19.48
N ALA A 114 14.58 24.54 18.90
CA ALA A 114 14.75 25.62 17.92
C ALA A 114 15.50 26.82 18.50
N LEU A 115 15.22 27.19 19.76
CA LEU A 115 15.96 28.25 20.46
C LEU A 115 17.43 27.87 20.70
N SER A 116 17.70 26.61 21.03
CA SER A 116 19.06 26.10 21.21
C SER A 116 19.87 26.11 19.91
N THR A 117 19.26 25.71 18.79
CA THR A 117 19.93 25.72 17.48
C THR A 117 20.21 27.14 16.98
N ALA A 118 19.33 28.11 17.29
CA ALA A 118 19.51 29.52 16.93
C ALA A 118 20.62 30.23 17.73
N ALA A 119 20.92 29.78 18.95
CA ALA A 119 21.90 30.42 19.83
C ALA A 119 23.38 30.22 19.42
N GLY A 120 23.64 29.44 18.36
CA GLY A 120 24.97 29.24 17.78
C GLY A 120 25.92 28.35 18.61
N PRO A 121 27.09 27.99 18.05
CA PRO A 121 28.03 27.02 18.65
C PRO A 121 28.76 27.52 19.91
N LEU A 122 28.63 28.82 20.25
CA LEU A 122 29.32 29.46 21.39
C LEU A 122 28.44 29.59 22.64
N ALA A 123 27.15 29.29 22.57
CA ALA A 123 26.30 29.27 23.75
C ALA A 123 26.73 28.12 24.69
N PRO A 124 26.85 28.35 26.00
CA PRO A 124 27.20 27.28 26.94
C PRO A 124 26.20 26.13 26.75
N ARG A 125 26.72 24.92 26.47
CA ARG A 125 25.98 23.65 26.27
C ARG A 125 25.18 23.18 27.50
N ALA A 126 24.75 24.08 28.37
CA ALA A 126 23.93 23.80 29.51
C ALA A 126 22.50 23.46 29.02
N HIS A 127 22.23 22.16 28.88
CA HIS A 127 20.88 21.55 28.85
C HIS A 127 20.12 21.53 27.50
N SER A 128 20.82 21.43 26.38
CA SER A 128 20.25 21.14 25.05
C SER A 128 20.17 19.63 24.73
N SER A 129 20.00 18.76 25.72
CA SER A 129 19.75 17.35 25.44
C SER A 129 18.28 17.19 25.05
N ALA A 130 18.03 16.62 23.89
CA ALA A 130 16.70 16.13 23.55
C ALA A 130 16.13 15.30 24.71
N PRO A 131 14.80 15.33 24.95
CA PRO A 131 14.22 14.62 26.09
C PRO A 131 14.56 13.13 26.00
N THR A 132 15.09 12.58 27.09
CA THR A 132 15.43 11.16 27.17
C THR A 132 14.18 10.36 27.53
N LEU A 133 13.41 9.98 26.51
CA LEU A 133 12.27 9.09 26.71
C LEU A 133 12.70 7.63 26.80
N LYS A 134 12.20 6.94 27.82
CA LYS A 134 12.37 5.48 27.97
C LYS A 134 11.27 4.73 27.24
N THR A 135 10.13 5.39 27.05
CA THR A 135 8.94 4.78 26.46
C THR A 135 9.02 4.77 24.94
N PRO A 136 8.90 3.62 24.26
CA PRO A 136 8.86 3.57 22.80
C PRO A 136 7.56 4.22 22.30
N LEU A 137 7.67 5.22 21.43
CA LEU A 137 6.53 6.00 20.98
C LEU A 137 5.81 5.40 19.77
N VAL A 138 6.51 4.69 18.89
CA VAL A 138 5.91 4.08 17.68
C VAL A 138 4.72 3.19 17.99
N PRO A 139 4.77 2.28 19.00
CA PRO A 139 3.63 1.44 19.33
C PRO A 139 2.37 2.22 19.75
N ILE A 140 2.52 3.47 20.21
CA ILE A 140 1.39 4.34 20.57
C ILE A 140 0.59 4.70 19.31
N PHE A 141 1.29 5.13 18.26
CA PHE A 141 0.68 5.48 16.97
C PHE A 141 0.14 4.24 16.25
N SER A 142 0.90 3.14 16.24
CA SER A 142 0.44 1.84 15.74
C SER A 142 -0.83 1.36 16.44
N GLY A 143 -0.92 1.51 17.77
CA GLY A 143 -2.12 1.17 18.52
C GLY A 143 -3.34 1.98 18.08
N LEU A 144 -3.18 3.30 17.93
CA LEU A 144 -4.22 4.20 17.44
C LEU A 144 -4.71 3.83 16.03
N LEU A 145 -3.78 3.66 15.09
CA LEU A 145 -4.08 3.28 13.70
C LEU A 145 -4.73 1.89 13.62
N GLY A 146 -4.24 0.93 14.40
CA GLY A 146 -4.83 -0.39 14.50
C GLY A 146 -6.26 -0.38 15.07
N ALA A 147 -6.61 0.60 15.92
CA ALA A 147 -7.97 0.76 16.41
C ALA A 147 -8.92 1.36 15.38
N LEU A 148 -8.45 2.37 14.63
CA LEU A 148 -9.15 2.89 13.45
C LEU A 148 -9.41 1.78 12.42
N ALA A 149 -8.43 0.88 12.23
CA ALA A 149 -8.56 -0.29 11.37
C ALA A 149 -9.55 -1.36 11.89
N ARG A 150 -10.14 -1.20 13.08
CA ARG A 150 -11.09 -2.17 13.66
C ARG A 150 -12.47 -1.59 13.96
N ASP A 151 -12.57 -0.30 14.23
CA ASP A 151 -13.84 0.34 14.59
C ASP A 151 -14.80 0.39 13.37
N PRO A 152 -16.09 0.07 13.52
CA PRO A 152 -17.10 0.45 12.55
C PRO A 152 -17.30 1.98 12.58
N PHE A 153 -17.04 2.65 11.45
CA PHE A 153 -17.19 4.11 11.31
C PHE A 153 -18.67 4.52 11.40
N THR A 154 -19.20 4.66 12.62
CA THR A 154 -20.53 5.24 12.86
C THR A 154 -20.45 6.77 12.85
N SER A 155 -21.48 7.44 12.32
CA SER A 155 -21.52 8.90 12.17
C SER A 155 -21.26 9.67 13.49
N SER A 156 -21.67 9.11 14.63
CA SER A 156 -21.43 9.69 15.96
C SER A 156 -19.96 9.65 16.41
N ASN A 157 -19.19 8.66 15.94
CA ASN A 157 -17.77 8.48 16.32
C ASN A 157 -16.83 9.15 15.33
N THR A 158 -17.25 9.36 14.08
CA THR A 158 -16.41 9.88 13.00
C THR A 158 -15.75 11.22 13.36
N ARG A 159 -16.51 12.20 13.88
CA ARG A 159 -15.94 13.51 14.25
C ARG A 159 -14.89 13.40 15.35
N LYS A 160 -15.13 12.56 16.35
CA LYS A 160 -14.17 12.35 17.43
C LYS A 160 -12.90 11.67 16.92
N TRP A 161 -13.03 10.74 15.98
CA TRP A 161 -11.88 10.13 15.29
C TRP A 161 -11.11 11.16 14.47
N VAL A 162 -11.79 12.03 13.72
CA VAL A 162 -11.15 13.13 12.98
C VAL A 162 -10.30 13.99 13.90
N ASP A 163 -10.85 14.46 15.02
CA ASP A 163 -10.13 15.31 15.96
C ASP A 163 -8.93 14.59 16.59
N LEU A 164 -9.12 13.32 16.97
CA LEU A 164 -8.06 12.49 17.56
C LEU A 164 -6.92 12.23 16.56
N VAL A 165 -7.25 11.85 15.34
CA VAL A 165 -6.31 11.61 14.24
C VAL A 165 -5.55 12.88 13.88
N ARG A 166 -6.23 14.03 13.86
CA ARG A 166 -5.60 15.34 13.61
C ARG A 166 -4.57 15.69 14.67
N VAL A 167 -4.91 15.55 15.95
CA VAL A 167 -3.97 15.84 17.05
C VAL A 167 -2.80 14.84 17.04
N ALA A 168 -3.09 13.55 16.89
CA ALA A 168 -2.06 12.53 16.78
C ALA A 168 -1.12 12.78 15.58
N SER A 169 -1.67 13.22 14.44
CA SER A 169 -0.88 13.64 13.26
C SER A 169 0.13 14.72 13.62
N LYS A 170 -0.31 15.78 14.30
CA LYS A 170 0.59 16.86 14.70
C LYS A 170 1.70 16.37 15.64
N CYS A 171 1.35 15.54 16.63
CA CYS A 171 2.33 14.92 17.52
C CYS A 171 3.36 14.12 16.73
N LEU A 172 2.89 13.30 15.78
CA LEU A 172 3.75 12.48 14.94
C LEU A 172 4.66 13.34 14.07
N VAL A 173 4.14 14.43 13.49
CA VAL A 173 4.93 15.37 12.69
C VAL A 173 6.05 15.98 13.50
N ILE A 174 5.76 16.49 14.70
CA ILE A 174 6.79 17.05 15.59
C ILE A 174 7.87 16.01 15.91
N LEU A 175 7.48 14.76 16.18
CA LEU A 175 8.40 13.65 16.44
C LEU A 175 9.25 13.28 15.21
N LEU A 176 8.69 13.43 14.02
CA LEU A 176 9.32 13.05 12.76
C LEU A 176 10.15 14.17 12.11
N THR A 177 9.96 15.42 12.51
CA THR A 177 10.75 16.57 11.99
C THR A 177 11.69 17.12 13.05
N ASP A 178 11.16 17.45 14.22
CA ASP A 178 11.86 18.29 15.20
C ASP A 178 12.47 17.47 16.32
N LEU A 179 11.98 16.25 16.56
CA LEU A 179 12.37 15.36 17.66
C LEU A 179 12.69 13.94 17.16
N THR A 180 13.27 13.81 15.97
CA THR A 180 13.61 12.51 15.33
C THR A 180 14.52 11.63 16.18
N ASP A 181 15.45 12.25 16.88
CA ASP A 181 16.38 11.63 17.83
C ASP A 181 15.73 11.17 19.13
N VAL A 182 14.50 11.59 19.41
CA VAL A 182 13.67 11.09 20.51
C VAL A 182 12.90 9.86 20.06
N LEU A 183 12.40 9.87 18.82
CA LEU A 183 11.59 8.78 18.28
C LEU A 183 12.43 7.52 18.00
N ARG A 184 13.66 7.68 17.48
CA ARG A 184 14.61 6.61 17.06
C ARG A 184 13.95 5.29 16.64
N PRO A 185 13.04 5.27 15.65
CA PRO A 185 12.45 4.01 15.24
C PRO A 185 13.51 3.16 14.56
N SER A 186 13.52 1.86 14.87
CA SER A 186 14.17 0.90 13.98
C SER A 186 13.42 0.86 12.64
N ILE A 187 14.04 0.27 11.62
CA ILE A 187 13.39 0.11 10.32
C ILE A 187 12.14 -0.77 10.42
N GLU A 188 12.15 -1.76 11.31
CA GLU A 188 11.00 -2.63 11.59
C GLU A 188 9.84 -1.83 12.18
N ASN A 189 10.12 -0.91 13.09
CA ASN A 189 9.11 -0.05 13.69
C ASN A 189 8.47 0.87 12.63
N HIS A 190 9.26 1.45 11.73
CA HIS A 190 8.72 2.23 10.61
C HIS A 190 7.83 1.37 9.70
N MET A 191 8.28 0.16 9.36
CA MET A 191 7.51 -0.76 8.53
C MET A 191 6.18 -1.14 9.18
N THR A 192 6.17 -1.45 10.48
CA THR A 192 4.93 -1.72 11.22
C THR A 192 4.00 -0.50 11.17
N LEU A 193 4.53 0.70 11.41
CA LEU A 193 3.75 1.93 11.35
C LEU A 193 3.17 2.20 9.95
N CYS A 194 3.93 1.92 8.88
CA CYS A 194 3.44 1.99 7.50
C CYS A 194 2.29 1.02 7.27
N GLY A 195 2.45 -0.24 7.70
CA GLY A 195 1.42 -1.27 7.58
C GLY A 195 0.13 -0.89 8.32
N ASP A 196 0.25 -0.36 9.53
CA ASP A 196 -0.91 0.10 10.32
C ASP A 196 -1.60 1.31 9.68
N ALA A 197 -0.82 2.28 9.16
CA ALA A 197 -1.36 3.46 8.49
C ALA A 197 -2.09 3.11 7.20
N LEU A 198 -1.48 2.26 6.36
CA LEU A 198 -2.10 1.75 5.14
C LEU A 198 -3.33 0.90 5.47
N GLY A 199 -3.26 0.00 6.46
CA GLY A 199 -4.38 -0.83 6.88
C GLY A 199 -5.59 -0.01 7.33
N ALA A 200 -5.36 1.04 8.12
CA ALA A 200 -6.41 1.97 8.53
C ALA A 200 -7.02 2.71 7.32
N LEU A 201 -6.17 3.21 6.41
CA LEU A 201 -6.60 3.96 5.23
C LEU A 201 -7.41 3.08 4.27
N LEU A 202 -6.91 1.89 3.94
CA LEU A 202 -7.56 0.95 3.03
C LEU A 202 -8.91 0.50 3.57
N ARG A 203 -9.01 0.22 4.88
CA ARG A 203 -10.30 -0.11 5.50
C ARG A 203 -11.30 1.05 5.36
N LEU A 204 -10.86 2.28 5.62
CA LEU A 204 -11.72 3.44 5.46
C LEU A 204 -12.17 3.56 4.01
N LEU A 205 -11.27 3.46 3.04
CA LEU A 205 -11.61 3.51 1.60
C LEU A 205 -12.59 2.40 1.18
N ARG A 206 -12.53 1.22 1.79
CA ARG A 206 -13.41 0.07 1.52
C ARG A 206 -14.76 0.13 2.25
N ALA A 207 -14.94 1.01 3.24
CA ALA A 207 -16.16 1.00 4.05
C ALA A 207 -17.41 1.29 3.17
N PRO A 208 -18.47 0.45 3.27
CA PRO A 208 -19.73 0.69 2.57
C PRO A 208 -20.53 1.78 3.29
N GLY A 209 -20.78 2.90 2.61
CA GLY A 209 -21.42 4.09 3.18
C GLY A 209 -20.44 5.25 3.23
N GLY A 210 -20.88 6.44 2.78
CA GLY A 210 -20.01 7.61 2.55
C GLY A 210 -18.97 7.81 3.65
N ASN A 211 -17.70 7.75 3.26
CA ASN A 211 -16.60 8.06 4.15
C ASN A 211 -16.67 9.54 4.53
N SER A 212 -16.32 9.87 5.77
CA SER A 212 -16.01 11.26 6.07
C SER A 212 -14.78 11.64 5.27
N GLU A 213 -14.99 12.50 4.27
CA GLU A 213 -13.92 13.07 3.45
C GLU A 213 -12.83 13.67 4.34
N GLU A 214 -13.22 14.32 5.43
CA GLU A 214 -12.30 14.89 6.42
C GLU A 214 -11.42 13.84 7.11
N LEU A 215 -11.99 12.68 7.46
CA LEU A 215 -11.22 11.58 8.06
C LEU A 215 -10.30 10.92 7.04
N SER A 216 -10.80 10.68 5.82
CA SER A 216 -10.02 10.12 4.71
C SER A 216 -8.85 11.03 4.34
N GLU A 217 -9.07 12.34 4.28
CA GLU A 217 -8.04 13.36 4.03
C GLU A 217 -6.97 13.37 5.14
N SER A 218 -7.42 13.39 6.39
CA SER A 218 -6.53 13.41 7.55
C SER A 218 -5.67 12.14 7.62
N LEU A 219 -6.27 10.98 7.38
CA LEU A 219 -5.57 9.70 7.41
C LEU A 219 -4.66 9.52 6.19
N GLY A 220 -5.08 9.97 5.01
CA GLY A 220 -4.24 9.98 3.80
C GLY A 220 -3.00 10.85 3.98
N THR A 221 -3.15 12.04 4.58
CA THR A 221 -2.03 12.93 4.89
C THR A 221 -1.04 12.30 5.86
N ILE A 222 -1.54 11.60 6.90
CA ILE A 222 -0.69 10.90 7.87
C ILE A 222 0.04 9.73 7.23
N ALA A 223 -0.68 8.91 6.45
CA ALA A 223 -0.12 7.77 5.74
C ALA A 223 1.02 8.24 4.82
N TYR A 224 0.79 9.27 4.00
CA TYR A 224 1.82 9.85 3.15
C TYR A 224 3.08 10.26 3.94
N ARG A 225 2.92 10.98 5.07
CA ARG A 225 4.06 11.42 5.89
C ARG A 225 4.85 10.24 6.46
N ILE A 226 4.16 9.22 6.98
CA ILE A 226 4.76 8.00 7.51
C ILE A 226 5.55 7.28 6.40
N LEU A 227 4.92 7.08 5.24
CA LEU A 227 5.51 6.41 4.07
C LEU A 227 6.75 7.15 3.56
N ARG A 228 6.70 8.48 3.50
CA ARG A 228 7.83 9.31 3.06
C ARG A 228 9.06 9.20 3.96
N ILE A 229 8.85 9.09 5.26
CA ILE A 229 9.97 8.94 6.20
C ILE A 229 10.51 7.51 6.18
N TYR A 230 9.63 6.52 6.04
CA TYR A 230 10.06 5.15 5.80
C TYR A 230 10.88 5.03 4.52
N HIS A 231 10.47 5.68 3.43
CA HIS A 231 11.23 5.74 2.18
C HIS A 231 12.65 6.29 2.41
N THR A 232 12.77 7.42 3.12
CA THR A 232 14.08 8.00 3.47
C THR A 232 14.93 7.04 4.33
N ALA A 233 14.31 6.35 5.29
CA ALA A 233 15.02 5.38 6.13
C ALA A 233 15.47 4.15 5.34
N MET A 234 14.66 3.71 4.37
CA MET A 234 14.90 2.58 3.49
C MET A 234 16.05 2.83 2.53
N THR A 235 16.12 4.01 1.90
CA THR A 235 17.22 4.35 0.97
C THR A 235 18.57 4.44 1.67
N MET A 236 18.59 4.72 2.97
CA MET A 236 19.81 4.82 3.78
C MET A 236 20.17 3.49 4.47
N TYR A 237 19.33 2.46 4.35
CA TYR A 237 19.52 1.21 5.09
C TYR A 237 20.59 0.34 4.43
N PRO A 238 21.63 -0.15 5.15
CA PRO A 238 22.73 -0.89 4.52
C PRO A 238 22.35 -2.26 3.96
N ASN A 239 21.26 -2.87 4.44
CA ASN A 239 20.86 -4.23 4.04
C ASN A 239 19.57 -4.19 3.22
N GLN A 240 19.71 -3.96 1.91
CA GLN A 240 18.58 -3.85 1.00
C GLN A 240 17.81 -5.16 0.84
N LYS A 241 18.46 -6.33 1.03
CA LYS A 241 17.75 -7.63 1.02
C LYS A 241 16.71 -7.71 2.14
N LYS A 242 17.02 -7.16 3.31
CA LYS A 242 16.08 -7.10 4.43
C LYS A 242 14.92 -6.14 4.14
N ILE A 243 15.21 -5.00 3.51
CA ILE A 243 14.18 -4.07 3.00
C ILE A 243 13.24 -4.78 2.03
N PHE A 244 13.79 -5.53 1.07
CA PHE A 244 12.99 -6.30 0.12
C PHE A 244 12.06 -7.27 0.85
N SER A 245 12.61 -8.11 1.75
CA SER A 245 11.80 -9.08 2.49
C SER A 245 10.71 -8.41 3.33
N PHE A 246 10.97 -7.25 3.91
CA PHE A 246 9.98 -6.45 4.63
C PHE A 246 8.89 -5.89 3.72
N THR A 247 9.30 -5.32 2.58
CA THR A 247 8.37 -4.79 1.58
C THR A 247 7.46 -5.91 1.09
N VAL A 248 8.01 -7.04 0.65
CA VAL A 248 7.23 -8.19 0.18
C VAL A 248 6.33 -8.77 1.26
N SER A 249 6.81 -8.99 2.48
CA SER A 249 6.01 -9.69 3.50
C SER A 249 4.95 -8.83 4.18
N LYS A 250 5.08 -7.49 4.16
CA LYS A 250 4.21 -6.59 4.94
C LYS A 250 3.57 -5.46 4.14
N LEU A 251 4.20 -4.98 3.08
CA LEU A 251 3.79 -3.76 2.39
C LEU A 251 3.35 -3.96 0.95
N VAL A 252 3.79 -5.01 0.26
CA VAL A 252 3.51 -5.19 -1.18
C VAL A 252 2.00 -5.22 -1.44
N HIS A 253 1.26 -5.98 -0.63
CA HIS A 253 -0.18 -6.07 -0.79
C HIS A 253 -0.89 -4.72 -0.57
N PRO A 254 -0.75 -4.04 0.58
CA PRO A 254 -1.42 -2.76 0.77
C PRO A 254 -0.94 -1.67 -0.21
N LEU A 255 0.31 -1.71 -0.69
CA LEU A 255 0.80 -0.79 -1.72
C LEU A 255 0.14 -1.04 -3.08
N LEU A 256 0.03 -2.31 -3.51
CA LEU A 256 -0.61 -2.66 -4.78
C LEU A 256 -2.11 -2.32 -4.80
N VAL A 257 -2.78 -2.32 -3.65
CA VAL A 257 -4.23 -2.05 -3.58
C VAL A 257 -4.55 -0.57 -3.34
N LEU A 258 -3.58 0.23 -2.88
CA LEU A 258 -3.83 1.62 -2.52
C LEU A 258 -4.24 2.47 -3.72
N ASP A 259 -3.42 2.48 -4.78
CA ASP A 259 -3.64 3.31 -5.95
C ASP A 259 -4.99 3.08 -6.64
N PRO A 260 -5.42 1.82 -6.95
CA PRO A 260 -6.73 1.59 -7.55
C PRO A 260 -7.88 2.01 -6.63
N LEU A 261 -7.76 1.83 -5.31
CA LEU A 261 -8.81 2.27 -4.37
C LEU A 261 -8.90 3.80 -4.27
N VAL A 262 -7.76 4.50 -4.22
CA VAL A 262 -7.74 5.96 -4.18
C VAL A 262 -8.30 6.54 -5.50
N ALA A 263 -8.01 5.90 -6.63
CA ALA A 263 -8.58 6.28 -7.93
C ALA A 263 -10.10 6.06 -7.97
N ALA A 264 -10.59 4.93 -7.48
CA ALA A 264 -12.02 4.62 -7.41
C ALA A 264 -12.80 5.55 -6.46
N LYS A 265 -12.13 6.11 -5.44
CA LYS A 265 -12.71 7.01 -4.44
C LYS A 265 -12.31 8.46 -4.66
N ALA A 266 -12.37 8.91 -5.91
CA ALA A 266 -11.89 10.23 -6.33
C ALA A 266 -12.55 11.44 -5.62
N GLY A 267 -13.67 11.26 -4.93
CA GLY A 267 -14.31 12.28 -4.09
C GLY A 267 -13.91 12.26 -2.60
N SER A 268 -13.30 11.18 -2.10
CA SER A 268 -13.05 11.02 -0.66
C SER A 268 -11.73 11.59 -0.16
N ILE A 269 -10.76 11.82 -1.05
CA ILE A 269 -9.43 12.36 -0.75
C ILE A 269 -9.12 13.43 -1.79
N SER A 270 -8.53 14.55 -1.36
CA SER A 270 -8.12 15.65 -2.22
C SER A 270 -7.18 15.19 -3.33
N THR A 271 -7.17 15.94 -4.43
CA THR A 271 -6.27 15.66 -5.57
C THR A 271 -4.80 15.72 -5.17
N THR A 272 -4.45 16.57 -4.21
CA THR A 272 -3.08 16.71 -3.70
C THR A 272 -2.65 15.48 -2.92
N VAL A 273 -3.44 15.06 -1.92
CA VAL A 273 -3.10 13.88 -1.11
C VAL A 273 -3.10 12.61 -1.96
N ARG A 274 -3.99 12.51 -2.97
CA ARG A 274 -3.95 11.43 -3.95
C ARG A 274 -2.62 11.38 -4.71
N ALA A 275 -2.19 12.50 -5.29
CA ALA A 275 -0.95 12.56 -6.05
C ALA A 275 0.26 12.24 -5.16
N ASP A 276 0.27 12.74 -3.93
CA ASP A 276 1.30 12.46 -2.93
C ASP A 276 1.37 10.96 -2.58
N LEU A 277 0.22 10.32 -2.37
CA LEU A 277 0.12 8.88 -2.10
C LEU A 277 0.59 8.04 -3.29
N GLN A 278 0.14 8.36 -4.50
CA GLN A 278 0.57 7.66 -5.72
C GLN A 278 2.08 7.79 -5.95
N SER A 279 2.63 8.99 -5.77
CA SER A 279 4.07 9.24 -5.89
C SER A 279 4.86 8.41 -4.88
N ILE A 280 4.46 8.42 -3.60
CA ILE A 280 5.23 7.69 -2.58
C ILE A 280 5.08 6.18 -2.71
N THR A 281 3.93 5.66 -3.14
CA THR A 281 3.73 4.24 -3.44
C THR A 281 4.71 3.78 -4.52
N LYS A 282 4.81 4.54 -5.61
CA LYS A 282 5.79 4.31 -6.67
C LYS A 282 7.22 4.31 -6.12
N ASP A 283 7.61 5.33 -5.36
CA ASP A 283 8.97 5.43 -4.83
C ASP A 283 9.31 4.25 -3.89
N LEU A 284 8.34 3.80 -3.08
CA LEU A 284 8.51 2.65 -2.20
C LEU A 284 8.62 1.33 -2.96
N LEU A 285 7.84 1.13 -4.02
CA LEU A 285 7.96 -0.06 -4.87
C LEU A 285 9.27 -0.08 -5.64
N GLU A 286 9.67 1.05 -6.24
CA GLU A 286 10.94 1.16 -6.99
C GLU A 286 12.15 0.87 -6.08
N HIS A 287 12.24 1.50 -4.91
CA HIS A 287 13.38 1.31 -4.02
C HIS A 287 13.29 0.02 -3.20
N GLY A 288 12.09 -0.39 -2.77
CA GLY A 288 11.90 -1.57 -1.93
C GLY A 288 11.97 -2.89 -2.68
N LEU A 289 11.54 -2.91 -3.95
CA LEU A 289 11.52 -4.13 -4.78
C LEU A 289 12.59 -4.13 -5.86
N PHE A 290 12.92 -2.99 -6.46
CA PHE A 290 13.76 -2.92 -7.66
C PHE A 290 15.06 -2.14 -7.47
N HIS A 291 15.60 -2.18 -6.25
CA HIS A 291 16.94 -1.68 -5.98
C HIS A 291 18.00 -2.41 -6.82
N HIS A 292 19.04 -1.70 -7.26
CA HIS A 292 20.10 -2.26 -8.12
C HIS A 292 20.82 -3.48 -7.51
N GLU A 293 20.89 -3.56 -6.18
CA GLU A 293 21.42 -4.74 -5.48
C GLU A 293 20.61 -6.02 -5.70
N HIS A 294 19.37 -5.92 -6.21
CA HIS A 294 18.49 -7.05 -6.47
C HIS A 294 18.56 -7.56 -7.91
N ASP A 295 19.17 -6.79 -8.82
CA ASP A 295 19.10 -7.07 -10.26
C ASP A 295 19.67 -8.45 -10.62
N ALA A 296 20.80 -8.82 -10.00
CA ALA A 296 21.44 -10.12 -10.23
C ALA A 296 20.56 -11.29 -9.76
N GLU A 297 19.91 -11.17 -8.59
CA GLU A 297 19.00 -12.21 -8.13
C GLU A 297 17.71 -12.29 -8.94
N PHE A 298 17.18 -11.16 -9.44
CA PHE A 298 16.07 -11.19 -10.40
C PHE A 298 16.44 -11.95 -11.66
N VAL A 299 17.61 -11.67 -12.26
CA VAL A 299 18.09 -12.41 -13.44
C VAL A 299 18.19 -13.91 -13.14
N ALA A 300 18.76 -14.29 -11.99
CA ALA A 300 18.91 -15.68 -11.59
C ALA A 300 17.57 -16.41 -11.39
N VAL A 301 16.52 -15.72 -10.95
CA VAL A 301 15.16 -16.29 -10.84
C VAL A 301 14.49 -16.39 -12.20
N LEU A 302 14.56 -15.31 -12.97
CA LEU A 302 13.77 -15.15 -14.18
C LEU A 302 14.31 -16.00 -15.34
N GLN A 303 15.61 -16.34 -15.36
CA GLN A 303 16.20 -17.21 -16.40
C GLN A 303 15.55 -18.59 -16.50
N HIS A 304 14.92 -19.08 -15.42
CA HIS A 304 14.25 -20.38 -15.38
C HIS A 304 12.78 -20.34 -15.77
N VAL A 305 12.20 -19.14 -15.95
CA VAL A 305 10.76 -18.97 -16.26
C VAL A 305 10.42 -19.49 -17.66
N PRO A 306 11.15 -19.13 -18.73
CA PRO A 306 10.77 -19.56 -20.08
C PRO A 306 10.91 -21.07 -20.30
N GLN A 307 11.86 -21.71 -19.62
CA GLN A 307 12.10 -23.15 -19.71
C GLN A 307 10.94 -23.99 -19.12
N LYS A 308 10.22 -23.45 -18.13
CA LYS A 308 9.02 -24.10 -17.56
C LYS A 308 7.79 -23.97 -18.45
N ALA A 309 7.67 -22.89 -19.23
CA ALA A 309 6.52 -22.68 -20.12
C ALA A 309 6.57 -23.57 -21.38
N ALA A 310 7.76 -24.01 -21.80
CA ALA A 310 7.96 -24.77 -23.05
C ALA A 310 7.81 -26.30 -22.92
N ALA A 311 7.72 -26.87 -21.71
CA ALA A 311 7.70 -28.33 -21.52
C ALA A 311 6.65 -28.79 -20.48
N PRO A 312 5.45 -29.22 -20.90
CA PRO A 312 4.49 -29.85 -20.01
C PRO A 312 5.01 -31.22 -19.57
N GLY A 313 5.52 -31.32 -18.34
CA GLY A 313 6.05 -32.58 -17.77
C GLY A 313 7.47 -32.49 -17.20
N ALA A 314 8.12 -31.33 -17.24
CA ALA A 314 9.41 -31.15 -16.58
C ALA A 314 9.27 -31.37 -15.07
N ALA A 315 9.90 -32.46 -14.59
CA ALA A 315 9.93 -32.85 -13.20
C ALA A 315 10.21 -31.66 -12.28
N LYS A 316 9.52 -31.61 -11.12
CA LYS A 316 9.74 -30.64 -10.05
C LYS A 316 11.24 -30.50 -9.80
N ALA A 317 11.85 -29.45 -10.34
CA ALA A 317 13.25 -29.13 -10.11
C ALA A 317 13.42 -28.89 -8.61
N LYS A 318 13.88 -29.94 -7.92
CA LYS A 318 14.58 -29.83 -6.65
C LYS A 318 15.71 -28.83 -6.84
N ASP A 319 15.82 -27.90 -5.90
CA ASP A 319 16.87 -26.89 -5.79
C ASP A 319 16.78 -25.68 -6.75
N VAL A 320 15.57 -25.16 -6.98
CA VAL A 320 15.50 -23.69 -7.18
C VAL A 320 15.88 -23.09 -5.84
N ILE A 321 17.10 -22.57 -5.74
CA ILE A 321 17.56 -21.75 -4.62
C ILE A 321 16.44 -20.73 -4.37
N LEU A 322 15.77 -20.84 -3.21
CA LEU A 322 14.71 -19.94 -2.75
C LEU A 322 15.31 -18.55 -2.55
N SER A 323 15.55 -17.85 -3.64
CA SER A 323 16.00 -16.47 -3.61
C SER A 323 14.83 -15.58 -3.22
N TYR A 324 15.15 -14.44 -2.62
CA TYR A 324 14.12 -13.53 -2.13
C TYR A 324 13.22 -12.95 -3.24
N PRO A 325 13.65 -12.75 -4.53
CA PRO A 325 12.71 -12.31 -5.57
C PRO A 325 11.60 -13.32 -5.89
N HIS A 326 11.83 -14.61 -5.63
CA HIS A 326 10.76 -15.61 -5.72
C HIS A 326 9.62 -15.33 -4.74
N GLN A 327 9.93 -14.78 -3.56
CA GLN A 327 8.94 -14.42 -2.54
C GLN A 327 7.96 -13.36 -3.04
N LEU A 328 8.41 -12.41 -3.89
CA LEU A 328 7.51 -11.40 -4.48
C LEU A 328 6.39 -12.05 -5.29
N PHE A 329 6.76 -12.94 -6.22
CA PHE A 329 5.78 -13.63 -7.05
C PHE A 329 4.92 -14.57 -6.23
N ASP A 330 5.48 -15.26 -5.23
CA ASP A 330 4.72 -16.14 -4.35
C ASP A 330 3.70 -15.35 -3.50
N GLU A 331 4.06 -14.17 -2.99
CA GLU A 331 3.11 -13.31 -2.26
C GLU A 331 1.99 -12.77 -3.17
N ILE A 332 2.32 -12.31 -4.38
CA ILE A 332 1.28 -11.87 -5.33
C ILE A 332 0.37 -13.05 -5.71
N ALA A 333 0.94 -14.21 -6.03
CA ALA A 333 0.18 -15.41 -6.38
C ALA A 333 -0.69 -15.93 -5.22
N LYS A 334 -0.27 -15.76 -3.96
CA LYS A 334 -1.11 -16.08 -2.78
C LYS A 334 -2.36 -15.20 -2.74
N ILE A 335 -2.24 -13.93 -3.07
CA ILE A 335 -3.37 -12.99 -3.08
C ILE A 335 -4.31 -13.29 -4.25
N THR A 336 -3.77 -13.69 -5.40
CA THR A 336 -4.54 -14.04 -6.60
C THR A 336 -4.94 -15.51 -6.67
N LYS A 337 -4.84 -16.27 -5.58
CA LYS A 337 -5.14 -17.71 -5.59
C LYS A 337 -6.65 -17.97 -5.63
N ALA A 338 -7.06 -19.08 -6.27
CA ALA A 338 -8.43 -19.57 -6.27
C ALA A 338 -9.02 -19.62 -4.84
N GLY A 339 -10.14 -18.91 -4.65
CA GLY A 339 -10.83 -18.77 -3.35
C GLY A 339 -10.59 -17.43 -2.63
N ALA A 340 -9.71 -16.57 -3.15
CA ALA A 340 -9.58 -15.19 -2.67
C ALA A 340 -10.81 -14.34 -3.06
N PRO A 341 -11.12 -13.26 -2.30
CA PRO A 341 -12.18 -12.34 -2.67
C PRO A 341 -11.91 -11.71 -4.05
N VAL A 342 -12.85 -11.82 -4.99
CA VAL A 342 -12.70 -11.34 -6.38
C VAL A 342 -12.30 -9.87 -6.44
N GLU A 343 -12.86 -9.03 -5.57
CA GLU A 343 -12.50 -7.61 -5.45
C GLU A 343 -11.01 -7.41 -5.10
N GLU A 344 -10.48 -8.22 -4.19
CA GLU A 344 -9.07 -8.12 -3.78
C GLU A 344 -8.13 -8.56 -4.90
N VAL A 345 -8.49 -9.66 -5.58
CA VAL A 345 -7.74 -10.14 -6.74
C VAL A 345 -7.73 -9.08 -7.84
N HIS A 346 -8.90 -8.47 -8.13
CA HIS A 346 -9.04 -7.41 -9.12
C HIS A 346 -8.15 -6.20 -8.79
N LEU A 347 -8.17 -5.71 -7.55
CA LEU A 347 -7.36 -4.56 -7.13
C LEU A 347 -5.86 -4.80 -7.31
N VAL A 348 -5.38 -6.00 -6.97
CA VAL A 348 -3.97 -6.38 -7.21
C VAL A 348 -3.68 -6.54 -8.71
N ALA A 349 -4.59 -7.15 -9.46
CA ALA A 349 -4.44 -7.42 -10.88
C ALA A 349 -4.27 -6.11 -11.67
N VAL A 350 -5.07 -5.08 -11.38
CA VAL A 350 -4.99 -3.75 -12.00
C VAL A 350 -3.64 -3.06 -11.76
N SER A 351 -2.90 -3.43 -10.73
CA SER A 351 -1.59 -2.85 -10.40
C SER A 351 -0.39 -3.60 -10.98
N LEU A 352 -0.60 -4.77 -11.61
CA LEU A 352 0.48 -5.54 -12.24
C LEU A 352 1.18 -4.79 -13.40
N PRO A 353 0.47 -4.05 -14.27
CA PRO A 353 1.13 -3.23 -15.30
C PRO A 353 2.11 -2.24 -14.68
N THR A 354 1.67 -1.46 -13.69
CA THR A 354 2.53 -0.51 -12.96
C THR A 354 3.77 -1.18 -12.37
N LEU A 355 3.62 -2.39 -11.82
CA LEU A 355 4.75 -3.16 -11.29
C LEU A 355 5.76 -3.56 -12.39
N LEU A 356 5.27 -3.96 -13.57
CA LEU A 356 6.12 -4.26 -14.73
C LEU A 356 6.88 -3.02 -15.21
N GLU A 357 6.18 -1.89 -15.33
CA GLU A 357 6.76 -0.61 -15.75
C GLU A 357 7.88 -0.16 -14.79
N HIS A 358 7.65 -0.29 -13.48
CA HIS A 358 8.67 0.01 -12.47
C HIS A 358 9.89 -0.90 -12.57
N PHE A 359 9.69 -2.21 -12.79
CA PHE A 359 10.79 -3.15 -12.97
C PHE A 359 11.65 -2.78 -14.20
N ILE A 360 11.02 -2.54 -15.34
CA ILE A 360 11.72 -2.18 -16.58
C ILE A 360 12.46 -0.85 -16.42
N SER A 361 11.79 0.15 -15.82
CA SER A 361 12.37 1.48 -15.60
C SER A 361 13.56 1.43 -14.64
N ALA A 362 13.47 0.67 -13.55
CA ALA A 362 14.56 0.49 -12.60
C ALA A 362 15.77 -0.18 -13.26
N ARG A 363 15.55 -1.29 -13.99
CA ARG A 363 16.63 -1.96 -14.72
C ARG A 363 17.27 -1.09 -15.78
N ALA A 364 16.49 -0.31 -16.54
CA ALA A 364 17.03 0.63 -17.52
C ALA A 364 17.91 1.71 -16.87
N LYS A 365 17.58 2.15 -15.64
CA LYS A 365 18.43 3.07 -14.85
C LYS A 365 19.72 2.39 -14.38
N ASN A 366 19.65 1.13 -13.92
CA ASN A 366 20.77 0.43 -13.30
C ASN A 366 21.75 -0.21 -14.31
N THR A 367 21.26 -0.66 -15.47
CA THR A 367 22.01 -1.50 -16.41
C THR A 367 22.66 -0.71 -17.56
N ARG A 368 22.87 0.60 -17.38
CA ARG A 368 23.30 1.56 -18.44
C ARG A 368 24.60 1.22 -19.20
N ALA A 369 25.28 0.10 -18.91
CA ALA A 369 26.54 -0.28 -19.53
C ALA A 369 26.71 -1.76 -19.90
N THR A 370 25.72 -2.64 -19.66
CA THR A 370 25.88 -4.07 -19.98
C THR A 370 25.06 -4.42 -21.24
N PRO A 371 25.69 -4.94 -22.31
CA PRO A 371 24.96 -5.36 -23.50
C PRO A 371 23.93 -6.42 -23.12
N ALA A 372 22.72 -6.28 -23.66
CA ALA A 372 21.64 -7.25 -23.47
C ALA A 372 22.15 -8.65 -23.81
N SER A 373 21.86 -9.63 -22.93
CA SER A 373 22.21 -11.02 -23.22
C SER A 373 21.44 -11.47 -24.46
N PRO A 374 22.09 -11.96 -25.51
CA PRO A 374 21.41 -12.44 -26.72
C PRO A 374 20.58 -13.72 -26.44
N THR A 375 20.70 -14.30 -25.23
CA THR A 375 20.03 -15.54 -24.82
C THR A 375 18.95 -15.35 -23.76
N PHE A 376 18.80 -14.15 -23.18
CA PHE A 376 17.83 -13.93 -22.12
C PHE A 376 17.36 -12.47 -21.99
N SER A 377 16.04 -12.26 -21.92
CA SER A 377 15.40 -10.98 -21.59
C SER A 377 14.72 -11.07 -20.21
N PRO A 378 15.31 -10.48 -19.15
CA PRO A 378 14.72 -10.41 -17.82
C PRO A 378 13.37 -9.69 -17.80
N GLU A 379 13.23 -8.61 -18.56
CA GLU A 379 12.01 -7.81 -18.69
C GLU A 379 10.86 -8.64 -19.22
N PHE A 380 11.09 -9.40 -20.30
CA PHE A 380 10.07 -10.30 -20.84
C PHE A 380 9.77 -11.46 -19.90
N ALA A 381 10.78 -12.03 -19.23
CA ALA A 381 10.56 -13.09 -18.26
C ALA A 381 9.77 -12.62 -17.03
N PHE A 382 9.94 -11.36 -16.59
CA PHE A 382 9.12 -10.75 -15.56
C PHE A 382 7.67 -10.60 -16.03
N TYR A 383 7.47 -10.10 -17.26
CA TYR A 383 6.15 -10.05 -17.90
C TYR A 383 5.48 -11.44 -17.93
N LEU A 384 6.20 -12.51 -18.31
CA LEU A 384 5.66 -13.87 -18.29
C LEU A 384 5.19 -14.30 -16.90
N ARG A 385 5.88 -13.88 -15.82
CA ARG A 385 5.43 -14.19 -14.45
C ARG A 385 4.14 -13.47 -14.10
N LEU A 386 4.02 -12.19 -14.43
CA LEU A 386 2.80 -11.43 -14.21
C LEU A 386 1.64 -11.95 -15.06
N HIS A 387 1.93 -12.39 -16.29
CA HIS A 387 0.93 -12.99 -17.17
C HIS A 387 0.34 -14.27 -16.57
N HIS A 388 1.16 -15.19 -16.05
CA HIS A 388 0.65 -16.38 -15.38
C HIS A 388 -0.21 -16.04 -14.14
N ILE A 389 0.16 -15.00 -13.40
CA ILE A 389 -0.66 -14.50 -12.27
C ILE A 389 -2.00 -13.95 -12.79
N ALA A 390 -2.01 -13.25 -13.93
CA ALA A 390 -3.23 -12.77 -14.56
C ALA A 390 -4.10 -13.92 -15.12
N GLU A 391 -3.50 -15.00 -15.64
CA GLU A 391 -4.22 -16.20 -16.05
C GLU A 391 -4.94 -16.88 -14.88
N ASP A 392 -4.32 -16.95 -13.71
CA ASP A 392 -4.98 -17.46 -12.49
C ASP A 392 -6.21 -16.62 -12.11
N TYR A 393 -6.17 -15.31 -12.37
CA TYR A 393 -7.31 -14.42 -12.21
C TYR A 393 -8.39 -14.69 -13.27
N LEU A 394 -8.02 -14.82 -14.55
CA LEU A 394 -8.96 -15.21 -15.61
C LEU A 394 -9.67 -16.53 -15.28
N ASN A 395 -8.94 -17.55 -14.83
CA ASN A 395 -9.53 -18.85 -14.48
C ASN A 395 -10.57 -18.72 -13.35
N GLN A 396 -10.37 -17.78 -12.41
CA GLN A 396 -11.37 -17.47 -11.39
C GLN A 396 -12.58 -16.74 -11.95
N LEU A 397 -12.37 -15.81 -12.88
CA LEU A 397 -13.47 -15.11 -13.55
C LEU A 397 -14.29 -16.04 -14.44
N LEU A 398 -13.68 -17.02 -15.09
CA LEU A 398 -14.42 -17.98 -15.92
C LEU A 398 -15.28 -18.95 -15.10
N THR A 399 -14.94 -19.14 -13.81
CA THR A 399 -15.70 -20.00 -12.90
C THR A 399 -16.81 -19.25 -12.14
N SER A 400 -16.87 -17.92 -12.23
CA SER A 400 -17.89 -17.09 -11.57
C SER A 400 -18.48 -16.07 -12.55
N PRO A 401 -19.81 -16.06 -12.83
CA PRO A 401 -20.40 -15.13 -13.79
C PRO A 401 -20.27 -13.69 -13.30
N SER A 402 -19.20 -13.01 -13.71
CA SER A 402 -18.85 -11.67 -13.27
C SER A 402 -18.59 -10.75 -14.47
N PRO A 403 -19.03 -9.47 -14.44
CA PRO A 403 -18.70 -8.48 -15.46
C PRO A 403 -17.19 -8.15 -15.56
N ALA A 404 -16.36 -8.72 -14.69
CA ALA A 404 -14.92 -8.46 -14.59
C ALA A 404 -14.05 -9.07 -15.72
N LEU A 405 -14.62 -9.79 -16.69
CA LEU A 405 -13.85 -10.24 -17.87
C LEU A 405 -13.26 -9.06 -18.66
N LYS A 406 -13.99 -7.95 -18.72
CA LYS A 406 -13.52 -6.68 -19.31
C LYS A 406 -12.23 -6.21 -18.64
N ASP A 407 -12.18 -6.27 -17.31
CA ASP A 407 -11.04 -5.79 -16.54
C ASP A 407 -9.81 -6.66 -16.75
N PHE A 408 -10.00 -7.97 -16.92
CA PHE A 408 -8.92 -8.87 -17.33
C PHE A 408 -8.39 -8.55 -18.74
N LEU A 409 -9.28 -8.31 -19.71
CA LEU A 409 -8.86 -7.93 -21.07
C LEU A 409 -8.04 -6.64 -21.03
N ARG A 410 -8.52 -5.63 -20.30
CA ARG A 410 -7.80 -4.36 -20.12
C ARG A 410 -6.43 -4.56 -19.46
N LEU A 411 -6.35 -5.41 -18.44
CA LEU A 411 -5.08 -5.79 -17.81
C LEU A 411 -4.10 -6.40 -18.83
N ALA A 412 -4.57 -7.32 -19.66
CA ALA A 412 -3.74 -7.92 -20.71
C ALA A 412 -3.27 -6.87 -21.73
N VAL A 413 -4.14 -5.94 -22.12
CA VAL A 413 -3.79 -4.80 -22.99
C VAL A 413 -2.67 -3.97 -22.36
N ASP A 414 -2.85 -3.58 -21.10
CA ASP A 414 -1.92 -2.68 -20.41
C ASP A 414 -0.55 -3.34 -20.20
N LEU A 415 -0.50 -4.63 -19.88
CA LEU A 415 0.76 -5.40 -19.83
C LEU A 415 1.47 -5.44 -21.20
N LEU A 416 0.73 -5.66 -22.29
CA LEU A 416 1.28 -5.67 -23.65
C LEU A 416 1.77 -4.28 -24.07
N ARG A 417 1.02 -3.21 -23.77
CA ARG A 417 1.42 -1.83 -24.05
C ARG A 417 2.75 -1.48 -23.41
N ILE A 418 2.99 -1.93 -22.18
CA ILE A 418 4.26 -1.69 -21.50
C ILE A 418 5.41 -2.36 -22.25
N LEU A 419 5.25 -3.60 -22.73
CA LEU A 419 6.28 -4.24 -23.57
C LEU A 419 6.59 -3.43 -24.83
N GLN A 420 5.56 -2.82 -25.45
CA GLN A 420 5.72 -1.99 -26.65
C GLN A 420 6.38 -0.64 -26.38
N ILE A 421 5.93 0.06 -25.33
CA ILE A 421 6.43 1.39 -24.96
C ILE A 421 7.92 1.29 -24.60
N HIS A 422 8.30 0.24 -23.89
CA HIS A 422 9.68 0.01 -23.48
C HIS A 422 10.50 -0.82 -24.47
N ASP A 423 9.91 -1.20 -25.61
CA ASP A 423 10.58 -1.93 -26.69
C ASP A 423 11.30 -3.21 -26.21
N VAL A 424 10.64 -3.92 -25.28
CA VAL A 424 11.16 -5.14 -24.63
C VAL A 424 11.25 -6.30 -25.63
N TYR A 425 10.29 -6.37 -26.54
CA TYR A 425 10.28 -7.32 -27.65
C TYR A 425 10.73 -6.64 -28.94
N ARG A 426 11.80 -7.15 -29.55
CA ARG A 426 12.25 -6.78 -30.89
C ARG A 426 12.34 -8.04 -31.72
N ALA A 427 11.76 -8.05 -32.92
CA ALA A 427 11.92 -9.21 -33.77
C ALA A 427 13.30 -9.23 -34.42
N THR A 428 14.18 -9.98 -33.79
CA THR A 428 15.43 -10.44 -34.37
C THR A 428 15.31 -11.94 -34.64
N ASN A 429 16.26 -12.51 -35.38
CA ASN A 429 16.35 -13.94 -35.60
C ASN A 429 17.12 -14.67 -34.48
N ASP A 430 17.24 -14.06 -33.29
CA ASP A 430 17.83 -14.73 -32.14
C ASP A 430 16.81 -15.64 -31.42
N GLN A 431 17.33 -16.58 -30.64
CA GLN A 431 16.53 -17.59 -29.96
C GLN A 431 15.52 -16.97 -28.98
N VAL A 432 15.87 -15.85 -28.36
CA VAL A 432 15.01 -15.13 -27.40
C VAL A 432 13.80 -14.58 -28.11
N SER A 433 14.01 -13.89 -29.23
CA SER A 433 12.96 -13.23 -30.00
C SER A 433 12.02 -14.24 -30.64
N ILE A 434 12.54 -15.39 -31.09
CA ILE A 434 11.71 -16.51 -31.57
C ILE A 434 10.82 -17.05 -30.43
N MET A 435 11.39 -17.27 -29.24
CA MET A 435 10.63 -17.75 -28.08
C MET A 435 9.56 -16.76 -27.61
N GLN A 436 9.91 -15.47 -27.58
CA GLN A 436 8.99 -14.38 -27.23
C GLN A 436 7.82 -14.31 -28.23
N LEU A 437 8.12 -14.42 -29.52
CA LEU A 437 7.14 -14.43 -30.60
C LEU A 437 6.19 -15.62 -30.50
N GLU A 438 6.70 -16.83 -30.25
CA GLU A 438 5.84 -18.02 -30.09
C GLU A 438 4.91 -17.88 -28.88
N PHE A 439 5.38 -17.31 -27.77
CA PHE A 439 4.51 -16.97 -26.65
C PHE A 439 3.40 -15.97 -27.06
N LEU A 440 3.76 -14.88 -27.75
CA LEU A 440 2.79 -13.88 -28.20
C LEU A 440 1.76 -14.49 -29.17
N LYS A 441 2.17 -15.40 -30.06
CA LYS A 441 1.26 -16.16 -30.93
C LYS A 441 0.30 -17.04 -30.13
N ALA A 442 0.81 -17.77 -29.13
CA ALA A 442 -0.01 -18.60 -28.25
C ALA A 442 -1.02 -17.73 -27.47
N LEU A 443 -0.58 -16.60 -26.95
CA LEU A 443 -1.42 -15.64 -26.25
C LEU A 443 -2.54 -15.10 -27.15
N ASN A 444 -2.22 -14.76 -28.41
CA ASN A 444 -3.22 -14.34 -29.39
C ASN A 444 -4.28 -15.43 -29.62
N ARG A 445 -3.89 -16.70 -29.73
CA ARG A 445 -4.85 -17.82 -29.85
C ARG A 445 -5.76 -17.92 -28.63
N THR A 446 -5.19 -17.85 -27.42
CA THR A 446 -5.97 -17.85 -26.17
C THR A 446 -7.01 -16.74 -26.14
N PHE A 447 -6.66 -15.52 -26.55
CA PHE A 447 -7.62 -14.42 -26.61
C PHE A 447 -8.70 -14.61 -27.66
N VAL A 448 -8.35 -15.12 -28.83
CA VAL A 448 -9.33 -15.48 -29.86
C VAL A 448 -10.31 -16.54 -29.33
N ASP A 449 -9.83 -17.50 -28.55
CA ASP A 449 -10.68 -18.55 -27.98
C ASP A 449 -11.55 -18.04 -26.82
N ILE A 450 -11.04 -17.16 -25.95
CA ILE A 450 -11.83 -16.45 -24.94
C ILE A 450 -12.92 -15.63 -25.61
N ALA A 451 -12.57 -14.88 -26.66
CA ALA A 451 -13.51 -14.11 -27.46
C ALA A 451 -14.66 -15.00 -27.97
N LYS A 452 -14.35 -16.15 -28.58
CA LYS A 452 -15.36 -17.12 -29.07
C LYS A 452 -16.26 -17.67 -27.96
N ALA A 453 -15.78 -17.76 -26.72
CA ALA A 453 -16.49 -18.40 -25.60
C ALA A 453 -17.52 -17.50 -24.89
N ILE A 454 -17.54 -16.19 -25.12
CA ILE A 454 -18.48 -15.26 -24.47
C ILE A 454 -19.91 -15.49 -25.02
N PRO A 455 -20.87 -15.98 -24.21
CA PRO A 455 -22.22 -16.34 -24.69
C PRO A 455 -22.98 -15.11 -25.22
N GLY A 456 -23.54 -15.21 -26.43
CA GLY A 456 -24.22 -14.10 -27.10
C GLY A 456 -23.31 -13.25 -28.00
N HIS A 457 -22.02 -13.60 -28.14
CA HIS A 457 -21.11 -12.97 -29.10
C HIS A 457 -20.84 -13.90 -30.27
N ASN A 458 -21.80 -13.92 -31.18
CA ASN A 458 -21.55 -14.36 -32.53
C ASN A 458 -20.65 -13.28 -33.16
N TRP A 459 -19.34 -13.50 -33.26
CA TRP A 459 -18.41 -12.47 -33.78
C TRP A 459 -18.73 -12.10 -35.23
N GLY A 460 -19.34 -13.01 -36.00
CA GLY A 460 -19.93 -12.69 -37.31
C GLY A 460 -21.23 -11.88 -37.26
N ALA A 461 -21.88 -11.74 -36.10
CA ALA A 461 -23.03 -10.83 -35.87
C ALA A 461 -22.64 -9.52 -35.14
N MET A 462 -21.39 -9.34 -34.67
CA MET A 462 -20.94 -8.02 -34.17
C MET A 462 -20.73 -6.97 -35.27
N ALA A 463 -20.74 -7.40 -36.54
CA ALA A 463 -20.86 -6.50 -37.69
C ALA A 463 -22.32 -6.08 -37.97
N PHE A 464 -23.30 -6.90 -37.56
CA PHE A 464 -24.70 -6.73 -37.92
C PHE A 464 -25.61 -7.25 -36.81
N HIS A 465 -25.85 -6.44 -35.78
CA HIS A 465 -27.18 -6.21 -35.18
C HIS A 465 -27.05 -5.34 -33.92
N PHE A 466 -27.50 -4.10 -34.06
CA PHE A 466 -28.19 -3.43 -32.95
C PHE A 466 -29.44 -4.27 -32.62
N VAL A 467 -29.76 -4.39 -31.32
CA VAL A 467 -30.82 -5.25 -30.71
C VAL A 467 -30.28 -6.67 -30.46
N ASP A 468 -29.80 -7.12 -29.29
CA ASP A 468 -29.93 -6.70 -27.89
C ASP A 468 -28.55 -6.62 -27.21
N LYS A 469 -28.40 -5.65 -26.30
CA LYS A 469 -27.12 -5.06 -25.86
C LYS A 469 -26.35 -5.92 -24.83
N PRO A 470 -25.17 -6.47 -25.16
CA PRO A 470 -24.10 -6.52 -24.16
C PRO A 470 -23.59 -5.10 -23.84
N PRO A 471 -22.96 -4.87 -22.68
CA PRO A 471 -22.35 -3.58 -22.39
C PRO A 471 -21.28 -3.29 -23.45
N THR A 472 -21.45 -2.17 -24.17
CA THR A 472 -20.60 -1.67 -25.25
C THR A 472 -19.11 -1.68 -24.93
N GLU A 473 -18.76 -1.61 -23.65
CA GLU A 473 -17.41 -1.41 -23.17
C GLU A 473 -16.50 -2.66 -23.23
N THR A 474 -17.04 -3.88 -23.15
CA THR A 474 -16.21 -5.11 -23.26
C THR A 474 -15.74 -5.36 -24.69
N ARG A 475 -16.54 -4.93 -25.66
CA ARG A 475 -16.21 -4.97 -27.09
C ARG A 475 -15.04 -4.04 -27.40
N ASP A 476 -15.05 -2.82 -26.86
CA ASP A 476 -14.01 -1.83 -27.11
C ASP A 476 -12.64 -2.29 -26.59
N GLU A 477 -12.59 -2.92 -25.41
CA GLU A 477 -11.34 -3.44 -24.84
C GLU A 477 -10.77 -4.63 -25.65
N ALA A 478 -11.64 -5.51 -26.18
CA ALA A 478 -11.19 -6.59 -27.05
C ALA A 478 -10.59 -6.07 -28.37
N ILE A 479 -11.18 -5.02 -28.96
CA ILE A 479 -10.65 -4.35 -30.15
C ILE A 479 -9.31 -3.68 -29.84
N LEU A 480 -9.20 -2.97 -28.71
CA LEU A 480 -7.93 -2.37 -28.28
C LEU A 480 -6.84 -3.43 -28.09
N LEU A 481 -7.19 -4.59 -27.52
CA LEU A 481 -6.28 -5.72 -27.38
C LEU A 481 -5.80 -6.29 -28.69
N THR A 482 -6.71 -6.55 -29.64
CA THR A 482 -6.32 -7.03 -30.97
C THR A 482 -5.44 -6.01 -31.67
N ARG A 483 -5.80 -4.72 -31.64
CA ARG A 483 -5.00 -3.65 -32.23
C ARG A 483 -3.60 -3.57 -31.61
N ASP A 484 -3.52 -3.63 -30.29
CA ASP A 484 -2.24 -3.52 -29.60
C ASP A 484 -1.41 -4.80 -29.82
N LEU A 485 -2.00 -6.01 -29.86
CA LEU A 485 -1.31 -7.21 -30.34
C LEU A 485 -0.77 -7.03 -31.76
N LEU A 486 -1.59 -6.56 -32.70
CA LEU A 486 -1.17 -6.27 -34.08
C LEU A 486 -0.04 -5.25 -34.14
N LYS A 487 -0.04 -4.21 -33.29
CA LYS A 487 1.09 -3.27 -33.15
C LYS A 487 2.38 -3.94 -32.66
N THR A 488 2.28 -4.94 -31.78
CA THR A 488 3.46 -5.74 -31.38
C THR A 488 3.98 -6.57 -32.56
N PHE A 489 3.09 -7.10 -33.39
CA PHE A 489 3.43 -7.96 -34.53
C PHE A 489 3.83 -7.22 -35.81
N THR A 490 3.35 -5.99 -36.04
CA THR A 490 3.84 -5.13 -37.12
C THR A 490 5.33 -4.83 -36.94
N ARG A 491 5.80 -4.70 -35.69
CA ARG A 491 7.23 -4.61 -35.37
C ARG A 491 8.00 -5.90 -35.66
N SER A 492 7.31 -7.04 -35.88
CA SER A 492 7.95 -8.35 -36.03
C SER A 492 8.26 -8.82 -37.45
N ARG A 493 7.92 -8.04 -38.50
CA ARG A 493 7.93 -8.48 -39.91
C ARG A 493 7.16 -9.79 -40.16
N GLN A 494 6.35 -10.25 -39.21
CA GLN A 494 5.49 -11.44 -39.31
C GLN A 494 4.00 -11.08 -39.26
N LEU A 495 3.66 -9.84 -39.63
CA LEU A 495 2.28 -9.39 -39.75
C LEU A 495 1.46 -10.35 -40.62
N ASP A 496 2.07 -10.85 -41.68
CA ASP A 496 1.50 -11.75 -42.68
C ASP A 496 0.99 -13.06 -42.04
N ILE A 497 1.77 -13.68 -41.16
CA ILE A 497 1.43 -14.94 -40.48
C ILE A 497 0.27 -14.75 -39.50
N LEU A 498 0.19 -13.58 -38.86
CA LEU A 498 -0.89 -13.26 -37.95
C LEU A 498 -2.17 -12.89 -38.66
N LEU A 499 -2.07 -12.12 -39.74
CA LEU A 499 -3.17 -11.86 -40.65
C LEU A 499 -3.70 -13.17 -41.20
N GLU A 500 -2.84 -14.10 -41.63
CA GLU A 500 -3.26 -15.43 -42.07
C GLU A 500 -3.96 -16.23 -40.97
N SER A 501 -3.38 -16.34 -39.77
CA SER A 501 -3.98 -17.09 -38.66
C SER A 501 -5.31 -16.49 -38.19
N PHE A 502 -5.40 -15.16 -38.18
CA PHE A 502 -6.62 -14.43 -37.84
C PHE A 502 -7.68 -14.61 -38.93
N LEU A 503 -7.31 -14.41 -40.21
CA LEU A 503 -8.19 -14.64 -41.36
C LEU A 503 -8.66 -16.10 -41.44
N GLU A 504 -7.82 -17.07 -41.08
CA GLU A 504 -8.19 -18.49 -40.96
C GLU A 504 -9.20 -18.72 -39.82
N ALA A 505 -9.00 -18.11 -38.65
CA ALA A 505 -9.93 -18.20 -37.53
C ALA A 505 -11.29 -17.54 -37.84
N VAL A 506 -11.28 -16.43 -38.58
CA VAL A 506 -12.48 -15.79 -39.10
C VAL A 506 -13.15 -16.70 -40.15
N ARG A 507 -12.40 -17.22 -41.14
CA ARG A 507 -12.89 -18.14 -42.18
C ARG A 507 -13.49 -19.44 -41.62
N GLY A 508 -12.95 -19.96 -40.52
CA GLY A 508 -13.44 -21.15 -39.83
C GLY A 508 -14.68 -20.94 -38.97
N SER A 509 -15.08 -19.68 -38.74
CA SER A 509 -16.31 -19.36 -38.02
C SER A 509 -17.49 -19.45 -39.01
N SER A 510 -18.38 -20.43 -38.82
CA SER A 510 -19.50 -20.81 -39.70
C SER A 510 -20.56 -19.72 -39.96
N VAL A 511 -20.32 -18.50 -39.50
CA VAL A 511 -21.21 -17.33 -39.62
C VAL A 511 -20.99 -16.56 -40.94
N LEU A 512 -19.86 -16.79 -41.63
CA LEU A 512 -19.50 -16.08 -42.86
C LEU A 512 -20.31 -16.46 -44.11
N VAL A 513 -21.23 -17.41 -44.02
CA VAL A 513 -22.02 -17.83 -45.19
C VAL A 513 -23.25 -16.91 -45.42
N ASN A 514 -23.66 -16.09 -44.45
CA ASN A 514 -24.95 -15.37 -44.50
C ASN A 514 -24.92 -13.86 -44.17
N ALA A 515 -23.77 -13.19 -44.04
CA ALA A 515 -23.72 -11.74 -43.80
C ALA A 515 -22.96 -11.02 -44.92
N ASP A 516 -23.51 -9.91 -45.42
CA ASP A 516 -22.96 -9.10 -46.52
C ASP A 516 -21.48 -8.76 -46.27
N SER A 517 -20.62 -9.23 -47.18
CA SER A 517 -19.17 -9.31 -47.01
C SER A 517 -18.41 -7.98 -47.14
N SER A 518 -19.08 -6.85 -47.34
CA SER A 518 -18.44 -5.55 -47.60
C SER A 518 -17.98 -4.84 -46.33
N ASP A 519 -18.77 -4.88 -45.25
CA ASP A 519 -18.61 -3.96 -44.12
C ASP A 519 -17.71 -4.52 -43.00
N PHE A 520 -17.68 -5.85 -42.83
CA PHE A 520 -16.73 -6.54 -41.94
C PHE A 520 -15.30 -6.44 -42.49
N SER A 521 -15.15 -6.47 -43.81
CA SER A 521 -13.89 -6.17 -44.49
C SER A 521 -13.44 -4.75 -44.15
N THR A 522 -14.32 -3.76 -44.10
CA THR A 522 -13.96 -2.35 -43.83
C THR A 522 -13.48 -2.12 -42.39
N VAL A 523 -14.14 -2.68 -41.38
CA VAL A 523 -13.71 -2.52 -39.97
C VAL A 523 -12.38 -3.22 -39.68
N LEU A 524 -12.16 -4.40 -40.28
CA LEU A 524 -10.89 -5.11 -40.20
C LEU A 524 -9.79 -4.44 -41.02
N THR A 525 -10.15 -3.87 -42.17
CA THR A 525 -9.25 -3.06 -42.99
C THR A 525 -8.87 -1.78 -42.23
N ASP A 526 -9.81 -1.10 -41.56
CA ASP A 526 -9.52 0.08 -40.74
C ASP A 526 -8.66 -0.26 -39.50
N ALA A 527 -8.92 -1.40 -38.83
CA ALA A 527 -8.10 -1.84 -37.70
C ALA A 527 -6.70 -2.35 -38.11
N CYS A 528 -6.54 -2.88 -39.33
CA CYS A 528 -5.25 -3.27 -39.88
C CYS A 528 -4.51 -2.09 -40.55
N LEU A 529 -5.23 -1.08 -41.03
CA LEU A 529 -4.67 0.15 -41.62
C LEU A 529 -4.29 1.21 -40.55
N SER A 530 -4.92 1.20 -39.37
CA SER A 530 -4.59 2.06 -38.21
C SER A 530 -3.45 1.52 -37.35
#